data_AF-A0A6A9SP09-F1
#
_entry.id   AF-A0A6A9SP09-F1
#
_cell.length_a   1.000
_cell.length_b   1.000
_cell.length_c   1.000
_cell.angle_alpha   90.00
_cell.angle_beta   90.00
_cell.angle_gamma   90.00
#
_symmetry.space_group_name_H-M   'P 1'
#
loop_
_entity.id
_entity.type
_entity.pdbx_description
1 polymer ?
#
loop_
_entity_poly.entity_id
_entity_poly.type
_entity_poly.pdbx_seq_one_letter_code
_entity_poly.pdbx_strand_id
1 'polypeptide(L)'
;MNCLAAWTLASGGIDRRWVATWIADSEVERKVLEHYADAAGIRLVQTREDDDRPDEYRPDADASVLARVLSTWTGLQGDKDRTVRFPRYLRFAPDDIGRDFCRVYVAQRGVERDGSGVRQPFRQIAATRSEAFREDLLGQLRRVVKDADAVRGDSWPVRIYEPAKSELAGYPEID
;
A
#
# COMPACT_ATOMS: atom_id res chain seq x y z
N MET A 1 1.45 12.14 3.58
CA MET A 1 0.27 11.92 2.70
C MET A 1 0.43 10.81 1.66
N ASN A 2 1.53 10.72 0.89
CA ASN A 2 1.76 9.63 -0.10
C ASN A 2 1.65 8.22 0.51
N CYS A 3 2.31 7.99 1.66
CA CYS A 3 2.26 6.72 2.38
C CYS A 3 0.85 6.36 2.86
N LEU A 4 0.07 7.33 3.33
CA LEU A 4 -1.35 7.11 3.69
C LEU A 4 -2.19 6.70 2.48
N ALA A 5 -1.93 7.28 1.29
CA ALA A 5 -2.61 6.86 0.06
C ALA A 5 -2.25 5.43 -0.36
N ALA A 6 -0.98 5.04 -0.22
CA ALA A 6 -0.54 3.66 -0.43
C ALA A 6 -1.23 2.69 0.54
N TRP A 7 -1.28 3.04 1.83
CA TRP A 7 -1.93 2.27 2.87
C TRP A 7 -3.44 2.14 2.64
N THR A 8 -4.11 3.25 2.32
CA THR A 8 -5.54 3.28 1.94
C THR A 8 -5.82 2.31 0.80
N LEU A 9 -4.92 2.22 -0.19
CA LEU A 9 -5.08 1.32 -1.33
C LEU A 9 -4.85 -0.15 -0.94
N ALA A 10 -3.81 -0.40 -0.17
CA ALA A 10 -3.34 -1.72 0.25
C ALA A 10 -4.25 -2.38 1.30
N SER A 11 -4.42 -1.72 2.45
CA SER A 11 -5.04 -2.27 3.66
C SER A 11 -5.86 -1.20 4.37
N GLY A 12 -7.05 -0.95 3.85
CA GLY A 12 -7.89 0.17 4.30
C GLY A 12 -9.19 0.27 3.51
N GLY A 13 -9.79 1.45 3.45
CA GLY A 13 -11.03 1.67 2.71
C GLY A 13 -11.46 3.12 2.68
N ILE A 14 -12.41 3.42 1.78
CA ILE A 14 -13.23 4.62 1.86
C ILE A 14 -14.68 4.16 1.74
N ASP A 15 -15.45 4.38 2.81
CA ASP A 15 -16.85 3.96 2.87
C ASP A 15 -17.80 4.94 2.16
N ARG A 16 -19.11 4.63 2.17
CA ARG A 16 -20.14 5.48 1.55
C ARG A 16 -20.33 6.83 2.25
N ARG A 17 -19.87 6.96 3.49
CA ARG A 17 -19.91 8.19 4.29
C ARG A 17 -18.65 9.04 4.10
N TRP A 18 -17.77 8.63 3.17
CA TRP A 18 -16.47 9.25 2.97
C TRP A 18 -15.59 9.18 4.22
N VAL A 19 -15.57 8.04 4.91
CA VAL A 19 -14.61 7.83 6.01
C VAL A 19 -13.49 6.95 5.48
N ALA A 20 -12.26 7.47 5.53
CA ALA A 20 -11.08 6.67 5.27
C ALA A 20 -10.79 5.80 6.50
N THR A 21 -10.53 4.52 6.26
CA THR A 21 -10.08 3.58 7.28
C THR A 21 -8.77 2.93 6.86
N TRP A 22 -7.97 2.53 7.84
CA TRP A 22 -6.72 1.81 7.67
C TRP A 22 -6.65 0.66 8.65
N ILE A 23 -6.03 -0.44 8.23
CA ILE A 23 -5.80 -1.61 9.06
C ILE A 23 -4.33 -1.64 9.45
N ALA A 24 -4.03 -1.91 10.72
CA ALA A 24 -2.70 -2.22 11.21
C ALA A 24 -2.78 -3.45 12.10
N ASP A 25 -2.06 -4.51 11.75
CA ASP A 25 -2.19 -5.84 12.38
C ASP A 25 -1.12 -6.10 13.45
N SER A 26 -0.26 -5.13 13.71
CA SER A 26 0.77 -5.21 14.74
C SER A 26 1.07 -3.84 15.34
N GLU A 27 1.67 -3.85 16.53
CA GLU A 27 2.13 -2.61 17.18
C GLU A 27 3.12 -1.82 16.31
N VAL A 28 3.96 -2.52 15.53
CA VAL A 28 4.90 -1.88 14.59
C VAL A 28 4.13 -1.15 13.50
N GLU A 29 3.18 -1.82 12.85
CA GLU A 29 2.35 -1.20 11.81
C GLU A 29 1.53 -0.02 12.34
N ARG A 30 1.00 -0.14 13.57
CA ARG A 30 0.29 0.95 14.24
C ARG A 30 1.19 2.17 14.38
N LYS A 31 2.40 2.00 14.93
CA LYS A 31 3.36 3.11 15.08
C LYS A 31 3.74 3.76 13.76
N VAL A 32 3.91 2.96 12.70
CA VAL A 32 4.18 3.47 11.34
C VAL A 32 3.00 4.30 10.83
N LEU A 33 1.79 3.77 10.95
CA LEU A 33 0.58 4.41 10.48
C LEU A 33 0.35 5.74 11.23
N GLU A 34 0.53 5.74 12.55
CA GLU A 34 0.50 6.93 13.41
C GLU A 34 1.55 7.95 12.96
N HIS A 35 2.80 7.54 12.74
CA HIS A 35 3.85 8.43 12.26
C HIS A 35 3.47 9.14 10.93
N TYR A 36 2.93 8.40 9.95
CA TYR A 36 2.49 9.01 8.69
C TYR A 36 1.26 9.90 8.83
N ALA A 37 0.38 9.61 9.79
CA ALA A 37 -0.78 10.42 10.10
C ALA A 37 -0.35 11.72 10.81
N ASP A 38 0.54 11.64 11.80
CA ASP A 38 1.10 12.77 12.53
C ASP A 38 1.87 13.71 11.60
N ALA A 39 2.70 13.18 10.69
CA ALA A 39 3.38 13.97 9.67
C ALA A 39 2.42 14.70 8.72
N ALA A 40 1.17 14.24 8.62
CA ALA A 40 0.10 14.89 7.88
C ALA A 40 -0.83 15.75 8.76
N GLY A 41 -0.57 15.85 10.06
CA GLY A 41 -1.41 16.58 11.02
C GLY A 41 -2.75 15.89 11.31
N ILE A 42 -2.81 14.56 11.21
CA ILE A 42 -4.03 13.76 11.34
C ILE A 42 -3.92 12.92 12.60
N ARG A 43 -4.80 13.14 13.57
CA ARG A 43 -4.92 12.22 14.71
C ARG A 43 -5.78 11.04 14.31
N LEU A 44 -5.34 9.83 14.68
CA LEU A 44 -6.08 8.61 14.48
C LEU A 44 -6.83 8.19 15.74
N VAL A 45 -7.97 7.54 15.53
CA VAL A 45 -8.70 6.81 16.57
C VAL A 45 -8.93 5.39 16.09
N GLN A 46 -8.73 4.44 16.99
CA GLN A 46 -9.10 3.05 16.80
C GLN A 46 -10.63 2.93 16.85
N THR A 47 -11.22 2.22 15.89
CA THR A 47 -12.68 2.05 15.79
C THR A 47 -13.13 0.61 15.95
N ARG A 48 -12.19 -0.33 16.03
CA ARG A 48 -12.46 -1.74 16.25
C ARG A 48 -11.44 -2.27 17.26
N GLU A 49 -11.96 -2.82 18.34
CA GLU A 49 -11.24 -3.51 19.42
C GLU A 49 -11.81 -4.93 19.50
N ASP A 50 -11.73 -5.68 18.41
CA ASP A 50 -12.22 -7.07 18.32
C ASP A 50 -10.99 -7.96 18.20
N ASP A 51 -10.68 -8.75 19.24
CA ASP A 51 -9.46 -9.57 19.30
C ASP A 51 -9.34 -10.58 18.13
N ASP A 52 -10.44 -10.93 17.48
CA ASP A 52 -10.46 -11.86 16.34
C ASP A 52 -10.16 -11.18 14.99
N ARG A 53 -9.95 -9.85 14.97
CA ARG A 53 -9.71 -9.08 13.74
C ARG A 53 -8.60 -8.05 13.91
N PRO A 54 -7.87 -7.74 12.81
CA PRO A 54 -6.91 -6.64 12.83
C PRO A 54 -7.55 -5.31 13.24
N ASP A 55 -6.79 -4.49 13.98
CA ASP A 55 -7.22 -3.17 14.41
C ASP A 55 -7.52 -2.27 13.21
N GLU A 56 -8.60 -1.49 13.33
CA GLU A 56 -9.02 -0.53 12.32
C GLU A 56 -8.96 0.89 12.88
N TYR A 57 -8.35 1.79 12.11
CA TYR A 57 -8.11 3.19 12.47
C TYR A 57 -8.79 4.12 11.48
N ARG A 58 -9.22 5.29 11.95
CA ARG A 58 -9.74 6.38 11.13
C ARG A 58 -9.28 7.75 11.67
N PRO A 59 -9.40 8.83 10.88
CA PRO A 59 -9.19 10.19 11.40
C PRO A 59 -10.20 10.55 12.49
N ASP A 60 -9.76 11.24 13.54
CA ASP A 60 -10.64 11.73 14.61
C ASP A 60 -11.51 12.94 14.16
N ALA A 61 -10.97 13.74 13.25
CA ALA A 61 -11.58 14.94 12.68
C ALA A 61 -11.42 14.95 11.15
N ASP A 62 -12.24 15.77 10.48
CA ASP A 62 -12.19 16.03 9.03
C ASP A 62 -12.14 14.78 8.12
N ALA A 63 -12.62 13.64 8.61
CA ALA A 63 -12.52 12.35 7.94
C ALA A 63 -13.09 12.37 6.51
N SER A 64 -14.21 13.08 6.32
CA SER A 64 -14.86 13.27 5.01
C SER A 64 -13.99 14.03 4.02
N VAL A 65 -13.31 15.08 4.47
CA VAL A 65 -12.44 15.90 3.62
C VAL A 65 -11.24 15.08 3.19
N LEU A 66 -10.58 14.42 4.14
CA LEU A 66 -9.43 13.58 3.87
C LEU A 66 -9.76 12.44 2.90
N ALA A 67 -10.86 11.72 3.13
CA ALA A 67 -11.26 10.62 2.27
C ALA A 67 -11.52 11.07 0.83
N ARG A 68 -12.11 12.26 0.63
CA ARG A 68 -12.28 12.83 -0.72
C ARG A 68 -10.94 13.12 -1.38
N VAL A 69 -9.99 13.71 -0.65
CA VAL A 69 -8.63 13.94 -1.16
C VAL A 69 -7.99 12.62 -1.58
N LEU A 70 -7.98 11.61 -0.69
CA LEU A 70 -7.41 10.29 -0.98
C LEU A 70 -8.11 9.61 -2.17
N SER A 71 -9.43 9.75 -2.28
CA SER A 71 -10.20 9.21 -3.40
C SER A 71 -9.82 9.87 -4.72
N THR A 72 -9.57 11.18 -4.76
CA THR A 72 -9.11 11.83 -6.01
C THR A 72 -7.75 11.30 -6.48
N TRP A 73 -6.90 10.89 -5.55
CA TRP A 73 -5.56 10.38 -5.87
C TRP A 73 -5.57 8.89 -6.22
N THR A 74 -6.36 8.09 -5.51
CA THR A 74 -6.37 6.63 -5.61
C THR A 74 -7.51 6.08 -6.48
N GLY A 75 -8.51 6.90 -6.80
CA GLY A 75 -9.76 6.45 -7.39
C GLY A 75 -10.59 5.54 -6.49
N LEU A 76 -10.25 5.42 -5.19
CA LEU A 76 -10.94 4.53 -4.27
C LEU A 76 -12.24 5.16 -3.77
N GLN A 77 -13.35 4.46 -4.02
CA GLN A 77 -14.59 4.59 -3.26
C GLN A 77 -15.40 3.30 -3.39
N GLY A 78 -15.72 2.63 -2.29
CA GLY A 78 -16.48 1.37 -2.33
C GLY A 78 -15.64 0.15 -2.69
N ASP A 79 -16.13 -0.70 -3.60
CA ASP A 79 -15.54 -2.02 -3.88
C ASP A 79 -14.14 -1.91 -4.52
N LYS A 80 -13.15 -2.26 -3.70
CA LYS A 80 -11.73 -2.23 -4.02
C LYS A 80 -11.36 -3.10 -5.21
N ASP A 81 -12.07 -4.19 -5.41
CA ASP A 81 -11.65 -5.23 -6.34
C ASP A 81 -12.03 -4.89 -7.78
N ARG A 82 -13.11 -4.12 -7.96
CA ARG A 82 -13.69 -3.83 -9.28
C ARG A 82 -13.46 -2.41 -9.78
N THR A 83 -13.39 -1.42 -8.89
CA THR A 83 -13.50 -0.01 -9.30
C THR A 83 -12.19 0.77 -9.23
N VAL A 84 -11.20 0.21 -8.55
CA VAL A 84 -9.99 0.95 -8.19
C VAL A 84 -8.97 0.90 -9.31
N ARG A 85 -8.50 2.09 -9.70
CA ARG A 85 -7.38 2.27 -10.63
C ARG A 85 -6.10 2.50 -9.85
N PHE A 86 -4.96 2.22 -10.47
CA PHE A 86 -3.69 2.59 -9.86
C PHE A 86 -3.54 4.12 -9.82
N PRO A 87 -2.96 4.71 -8.77
CA PRO A 87 -2.88 6.17 -8.64
C PRO A 87 -2.10 6.83 -9.78
N ARG A 88 -2.78 7.68 -10.56
CA ARG A 88 -2.19 8.29 -11.77
C ARG A 88 -1.05 9.26 -11.48
N TYR A 89 -1.05 9.90 -10.31
CA TYR A 89 -0.01 10.88 -9.95
C TYR A 89 1.38 10.22 -9.85
N LEU A 90 1.45 8.92 -9.50
CA LEU A 90 2.71 8.19 -9.37
C LEU A 90 3.48 8.10 -10.68
N ARG A 91 2.80 8.19 -11.84
CA ARG A 91 3.46 8.21 -13.15
C ARG A 91 4.38 9.43 -13.32
N PHE A 92 4.06 10.53 -12.64
CA PHE A 92 4.79 11.80 -12.75
C PHE A 92 5.54 12.17 -11.47
N ALA A 93 5.38 11.37 -10.41
CA ALA A 93 6.06 11.59 -9.15
C ALA A 93 7.57 11.30 -9.28
N PRO A 94 8.42 12.06 -8.58
CA PRO A 94 9.82 11.70 -8.36
C PRO A 94 10.00 10.25 -7.90
N ASP A 95 11.14 9.63 -8.25
CA ASP A 95 11.38 8.20 -8.02
C ASP A 95 11.39 7.83 -6.53
N ASP A 96 11.83 8.73 -5.66
CA ASP A 96 11.78 8.59 -4.19
C ASP A 96 10.33 8.51 -3.68
N ILE A 97 9.46 9.44 -4.09
CA ILE A 97 8.03 9.42 -3.75
C ILE A 97 7.36 8.14 -4.28
N GLY A 98 7.71 7.75 -5.51
CA GLY A 98 7.26 6.51 -6.11
C GLY A 98 7.71 5.28 -5.33
N ARG A 99 8.97 5.27 -4.88
CA ARG A 99 9.57 4.19 -4.09
C ARG A 99 8.87 4.05 -2.76
N ASP A 100 8.60 5.16 -2.07
CA ASP A 100 7.94 5.16 -0.78
C ASP A 100 6.53 4.58 -0.85
N PHE A 101 5.78 4.95 -1.89
CA PHE A 101 4.48 4.35 -2.16
C PHE A 101 4.60 2.84 -2.33
N CYS A 102 5.55 2.39 -3.16
CA CYS A 102 5.77 0.97 -3.41
C CYS A 102 6.18 0.22 -2.14
N ARG A 103 7.06 0.79 -1.31
CA ARG A 103 7.49 0.20 -0.03
C ARG A 103 6.31 -0.03 0.91
N VAL A 104 5.45 0.97 1.12
CA VAL A 104 4.23 0.80 1.92
C VAL A 104 3.30 -0.27 1.33
N TYR A 105 3.07 -0.23 0.01
CA TYR A 105 2.19 -1.21 -0.64
C TYR A 105 2.73 -2.64 -0.54
N VAL A 106 4.04 -2.82 -0.72
CA VAL A 106 4.77 -4.10 -0.60
C VAL A 106 4.80 -4.59 0.85
N ALA A 107 4.96 -3.70 1.82
CA ALA A 107 4.90 -4.05 3.23
C ALA A 107 3.51 -4.59 3.61
N GLN A 108 2.46 -3.89 3.19
CA GLN A 108 1.06 -4.21 3.51
C GLN A 108 0.46 -5.39 2.72
N ARG A 109 0.95 -5.68 1.50
CA ARG A 109 0.38 -6.73 0.63
C ARG A 109 1.33 -7.86 0.29
N GLY A 110 2.61 -7.66 0.54
CA GLY A 110 3.66 -8.61 0.22
C GLY A 110 3.75 -9.70 1.28
N VAL A 111 3.65 -10.95 0.85
CA VAL A 111 3.89 -12.12 1.70
C VAL A 111 5.24 -12.71 1.29
N GLU A 112 6.12 -12.92 2.25
CA GLU A 112 7.39 -13.62 2.00
C GLU A 112 7.09 -15.06 1.58
N ARG A 113 7.75 -15.52 0.52
CA ARG A 113 7.67 -16.89 0.04
C ARG A 113 9.07 -17.46 0.00
N ASP A 114 9.25 -18.55 0.73
CA ASP A 114 10.45 -19.35 0.59
C ASP A 114 10.55 -19.86 -0.84
N GLY A 115 11.77 -19.79 -1.36
CA GLY A 115 12.09 -20.43 -2.61
C GLY A 115 11.92 -21.94 -2.48
N SER A 116 11.36 -22.60 -3.49
CA SER A 116 11.35 -24.06 -3.55
C SER A 116 12.49 -24.58 -4.43
N GLY A 117 13.32 -25.45 -3.87
CA GLY A 117 14.46 -26.03 -4.56
C GLY A 117 15.51 -24.99 -4.96
N VAL A 118 15.69 -24.79 -6.27
CA VAL A 118 16.67 -23.84 -6.85
C VAL A 118 16.14 -22.40 -6.91
N ARG A 119 14.84 -22.19 -6.65
CA ARG A 119 14.26 -20.84 -6.69
C ARG A 119 14.72 -20.06 -5.47
N GLN A 120 15.11 -18.81 -5.67
CA GLN A 120 15.42 -17.90 -4.57
C GLN A 120 14.13 -17.45 -3.85
N PRO A 121 14.20 -17.08 -2.56
CA PRO A 121 13.09 -16.45 -1.85
C PRO A 121 12.62 -15.18 -2.56
N PHE A 122 11.32 -14.91 -2.47
CA PHE A 122 10.70 -13.74 -3.10
C PHE A 122 9.54 -13.22 -2.27
N ARG A 123 9.21 -11.95 -2.46
CA ARG A 123 7.99 -11.36 -1.89
C ARG A 123 6.88 -11.41 -2.93
N GLN A 124 5.71 -11.92 -2.54
CA GLN A 124 4.56 -12.12 -3.41
C GLN A 124 3.42 -11.18 -3.07
N ILE A 125 2.90 -10.46 -4.05
CA ILE A 125 1.67 -9.68 -3.94
C ILE A 125 0.57 -10.40 -4.71
N ALA A 126 -0.40 -10.94 -3.96
CA ALA A 126 -1.64 -11.47 -4.51
C ALA A 126 -2.77 -10.46 -4.30
N ALA A 127 -3.56 -10.19 -5.33
CA ALA A 127 -4.71 -9.30 -5.22
C ALA A 127 -5.81 -9.67 -6.21
N THR A 128 -7.06 -9.49 -5.79
CA THR A 128 -8.24 -9.54 -6.65
C THR A 128 -8.45 -8.15 -7.25
N ARG A 129 -7.55 -7.71 -8.14
CA ARG A 129 -7.63 -6.40 -8.81
C ARG A 129 -7.60 -6.58 -10.32
N SER A 130 -8.05 -5.56 -11.04
CA SER A 130 -8.04 -5.55 -12.50
C SER A 130 -6.63 -5.76 -13.07
N GLU A 131 -6.56 -6.28 -14.29
CA GLU A 131 -5.29 -6.44 -15.00
C GLU A 131 -4.60 -5.10 -15.25
N ALA A 132 -5.35 -4.05 -15.58
CA ALA A 132 -4.82 -2.70 -15.72
C ALA A 132 -4.15 -2.21 -14.42
N PHE A 133 -4.75 -2.48 -13.25
CA PHE A 133 -4.13 -2.16 -11.97
C PHE A 133 -2.81 -2.92 -11.77
N ARG A 134 -2.77 -4.21 -12.13
CA ARG A 134 -1.56 -5.05 -12.05
C ARG A 134 -0.44 -4.46 -12.91
N GLU A 135 -0.75 -4.12 -14.16
CA GLU A 135 0.22 -3.57 -15.11
C GLU A 135 0.81 -2.25 -14.64
N ASP A 136 -0.05 -1.33 -14.15
CA ASP A 136 0.40 -0.06 -13.59
C ASP A 136 1.26 -0.26 -12.32
N LEU A 137 0.86 -1.18 -11.43
CA LEU A 137 1.66 -1.55 -10.25
C LEU A 137 3.03 -2.12 -10.65
N LEU A 138 3.08 -3.03 -11.63
CA LEU A 138 4.32 -3.60 -12.14
C LEU A 138 5.22 -2.54 -12.76
N GLY A 139 4.65 -1.65 -13.58
CA GLY A 139 5.38 -0.54 -14.18
C GLY A 139 5.99 0.37 -13.13
N GLN A 140 5.22 0.71 -12.08
CA GLN A 140 5.70 1.55 -11.00
C GLN A 140 6.77 0.85 -10.14
N LEU A 141 6.59 -0.44 -9.80
CA LEU A 141 7.60 -1.22 -9.06
C LEU A 141 8.92 -1.31 -9.84
N ARG A 142 8.86 -1.59 -11.14
CA ARG A 142 10.04 -1.67 -12.02
C ARG A 142 10.75 -0.32 -12.17
N ARG A 143 10.00 0.78 -12.17
CA ARG A 143 10.56 2.13 -12.29
C ARG A 143 11.46 2.50 -11.10
N VAL A 144 11.10 2.06 -9.90
CA VAL A 144 11.71 2.58 -8.66
C VAL A 144 12.84 1.72 -8.10
N VAL A 145 13.12 0.58 -8.75
CA VAL A 145 14.18 -0.36 -8.39
C VAL A 145 15.30 -0.35 -9.42
N LYS A 146 16.51 -0.74 -9.01
CA LYS A 146 17.67 -0.78 -9.92
C LYS A 146 17.58 -1.92 -10.95
N ASP A 147 17.08 -3.07 -10.52
CA ASP A 147 16.90 -4.26 -11.37
C ASP A 147 15.40 -4.50 -11.62
N ALA A 148 14.91 -4.02 -12.77
CA ALA A 148 13.52 -4.18 -13.16
C ALA A 148 13.13 -5.65 -13.45
N ASP A 149 14.09 -6.50 -13.85
CA ASP A 149 13.85 -7.91 -14.18
C ASP A 149 13.68 -8.78 -12.92
N ALA A 150 14.08 -8.26 -11.76
CA ALA A 150 13.78 -8.82 -10.45
C ALA A 150 12.29 -8.64 -10.06
N VAL A 151 11.50 -7.85 -10.80
CA VAL A 151 10.05 -7.67 -10.61
C VAL A 151 9.27 -8.33 -11.75
N ARG A 152 8.53 -9.39 -11.44
CA ARG A 152 7.87 -10.28 -12.42
C ARG A 152 6.40 -10.48 -12.09
N GLY A 153 5.61 -10.84 -13.11
CA GLY A 153 4.22 -11.25 -12.93
C GLY A 153 3.38 -10.95 -14.14
N ASP A 154 3.49 -11.74 -15.20
CA ASP A 154 2.70 -11.58 -16.43
C ASP A 154 1.19 -11.73 -16.18
N SER A 155 0.84 -12.39 -15.08
CA SER A 155 -0.48 -12.39 -14.45
C SER A 155 -0.31 -12.27 -12.93
N TRP A 156 -1.42 -12.17 -12.20
CA TRP A 156 -1.35 -12.31 -10.74
C TRP A 156 -0.83 -13.71 -10.37
N PRO A 157 0.07 -13.84 -9.36
CA PRO A 157 0.58 -12.78 -8.50
C PRO A 157 1.81 -12.05 -9.06
N VAL A 158 2.05 -10.84 -8.56
CA VAL A 158 3.33 -10.13 -8.73
C VAL A 158 4.37 -10.71 -7.77
N ARG A 159 5.59 -10.94 -8.26
CA ARG A 159 6.72 -11.52 -7.52
C ARG A 159 7.92 -10.58 -7.59
N ILE A 160 8.56 -10.35 -6.44
CA ILE A 160 9.70 -9.45 -6.27
C ILE A 160 10.86 -10.25 -5.70
N TYR A 161 11.92 -10.40 -6.50
CA TYR A 161 13.14 -11.12 -6.16
C TYR A 161 14.24 -10.13 -5.73
N GLU A 162 15.36 -10.64 -5.22
CA GLU A 162 16.55 -9.81 -5.01
C GLU A 162 17.11 -9.29 -6.35
N PRO A 163 17.71 -8.08 -6.36
CA PRO A 163 17.89 -7.16 -5.24
C PRO A 163 16.66 -6.26 -4.94
N ALA A 164 15.68 -6.22 -5.85
CA ALA A 164 14.50 -5.36 -5.73
C ALA A 164 13.69 -5.61 -4.43
N LYS A 165 13.70 -6.85 -3.93
CA LYS A 165 13.05 -7.23 -2.67
C LYS A 165 13.61 -6.43 -1.50
N SER A 166 14.94 -6.35 -1.39
CA SER A 166 15.61 -5.56 -0.35
C SER A 166 15.37 -4.05 -0.52
N GLU A 167 15.41 -3.54 -1.76
CA GLU A 167 15.15 -2.11 -2.03
C GLU A 167 13.72 -1.68 -1.66
N LEU A 168 12.77 -2.60 -1.74
CA LEU A 168 11.35 -2.36 -1.43
C LEU A 168 10.94 -2.84 -0.03
N ALA A 169 11.88 -3.26 0.80
CA ALA A 169 11.60 -3.75 2.14
C ALA A 169 11.33 -2.62 3.14
N GLY A 170 10.51 -2.93 4.14
CA GLY A 170 10.19 -2.04 5.25
C GLY A 170 9.39 -0.81 4.84
N TYR A 171 9.12 0.03 5.83
CA TYR A 171 8.42 1.29 5.66
C TYR A 171 9.41 2.45 5.42
N PRO A 172 9.07 3.45 4.58
CA PRO A 172 9.82 4.70 4.46
C PRO A 172 10.04 5.39 5.81
N GLU A 173 11.24 5.93 5.98
CA GLU A 173 11.78 6.68 7.14
C GLU A 173 10.80 6.83 8.31
N ILE A 174 10.98 5.95 9.30
CA ILE A 174 10.61 6.18 10.69
C ILE A 174 11.97 6.25 11.38
N ASP A 175 12.65 7.39 11.26
CA ASP A 175 13.93 7.59 11.93
C ASP A 175 13.81 7.38 13.44
#